data_AF-A0A919NBV1-F1
#
_entry.id   AF-A0A919NBV1-F1
#
_cell.length_a   1.000
_cell.length_b   1.000
_cell.length_c   1.000
_cell.angle_alpha   90.00
_cell.angle_beta   90.00
_cell.angle_gamma   90.00
#
_symmetry.space_group_name_H-M   'P 1'
#
loop_
_entity.id
_entity.type
_entity.pdbx_description
1 polymer ?
#
loop_
_entity_poly.entity_id
_entity_poly.type
_entity_poly.pdbx_seq_one_letter_code
_entity_poly.pdbx_strand_id
1 'polypeptide(L)'
;MTDRPIRDLVVEVLRQCSGATEAEITGARNLYDDGVLTSLSLAYVVVELESRLGLALMDDLHVPEWTSVDSITGLLARAGTPASPARLEP
;
A
#
# COMPACT_ATOMS: atom_id res chain seq x y z
N MET A 1 4.57 -17.49 9.70
CA MET A 1 4.38 -16.71 8.46
C MET A 1 5.30 -15.53 8.56
N THR A 2 6.17 -15.37 7.58
CA THR A 2 7.38 -14.53 7.61
C THR A 2 7.08 -13.09 8.02
N ASP A 3 7.80 -12.62 9.02
CA ASP A 3 7.87 -11.25 9.51
C ASP A 3 8.59 -10.37 8.46
N ARG A 4 7.99 -10.28 7.27
CA ARG A 4 8.49 -9.39 6.22
C ARG A 4 7.90 -8.00 6.50
N PRO A 5 8.74 -6.95 6.57
CA PRO A 5 8.28 -5.58 6.72
C PRO A 5 7.24 -5.21 5.63
N ILE A 6 6.13 -4.57 6.03
CA ILE A 6 5.08 -4.08 5.10
C ILE A 6 5.68 -3.22 3.98
N ARG A 7 6.73 -2.45 4.29
CA ARG A 7 7.49 -1.64 3.33
C ARG A 7 8.06 -2.47 2.19
N ASP A 8 8.72 -3.58 2.51
CA ASP A 8 9.35 -4.46 1.51
C ASP A 8 8.30 -5.07 0.59
N LEU A 9 7.12 -5.41 1.15
CA LEU A 9 6.00 -5.90 0.37
C LEU A 9 5.47 -4.84 -0.60
N VAL A 10 5.28 -3.60 -0.14
CA VAL A 10 4.85 -2.48 -1.00
C VAL A 10 5.82 -2.26 -2.14
N VAL A 11 7.13 -2.20 -1.85
CA VAL A 11 8.17 -2.04 -2.86
C VAL A 11 8.17 -3.20 -3.86
N GLU A 12 8.01 -4.44 -3.39
CA GLU A 12 7.94 -5.61 -4.27
C GLU A 12 6.76 -5.52 -5.25
N VAL A 13 5.57 -5.21 -4.76
CA VAL A 13 4.36 -5.12 -5.60
C VAL A 13 4.48 -3.97 -6.60
N LEU A 14 4.99 -2.80 -6.17
CA LEU A 14 5.24 -1.68 -7.06
C LEU A 14 6.25 -2.02 -8.15
N ARG A 15 7.31 -2.76 -7.82
CA ARG A 15 8.31 -3.25 -8.77
C ARG A 15 7.72 -4.24 -9.77
N GLN A 16 6.91 -5.18 -9.31
CA GLN A 16 6.22 -6.14 -10.17
C GLN A 16 5.30 -5.44 -11.18
N CYS A 17 4.65 -4.36 -10.75
CA CYS A 17 3.69 -3.65 -11.59
C CYS A 17 4.33 -2.66 -12.59
N SER A 18 5.40 -1.97 -12.18
CA SER A 18 6.00 -0.89 -12.97
C SER A 18 7.25 -1.27 -13.74
N GLY A 19 7.94 -2.33 -13.31
CA GLY A 19 9.30 -2.65 -13.76
C GLY A 19 10.38 -1.72 -13.18
N ALA A 20 10.01 -0.73 -12.35
CA ALA A 20 10.95 0.20 -11.72
C ALA A 20 11.85 -0.52 -10.70
N THR A 21 13.05 0.00 -10.54
CA THR A 21 13.99 -0.43 -9.50
C THR A 21 13.52 0.02 -8.12
N GLU A 22 14.02 -0.67 -7.09
CA GLU A 22 13.75 -0.28 -5.70
C GLU A 22 14.22 1.15 -5.39
N ALA A 23 15.33 1.60 -5.98
CA ALA A 23 15.82 2.96 -5.79
C ALA A 23 14.88 4.02 -6.39
N GLU A 24 14.31 3.75 -7.57
CA GLU A 24 13.31 4.63 -8.19
C GLU A 24 12.03 4.68 -7.36
N ILE A 25 11.56 3.52 -6.87
CA ILE A 25 10.33 3.43 -6.06
C ILE A 25 10.49 4.13 -4.70
N THR A 26 11.61 3.90 -4.02
CA THR A 26 11.85 4.47 -2.68
C THR A 26 12.29 5.93 -2.71
N GLY A 27 12.90 6.36 -3.82
CA GLY A 27 13.29 7.75 -4.06
C GLY A 27 12.16 8.64 -4.58
N ALA A 28 11.05 8.03 -5.03
CA ALA A 28 9.92 8.76 -5.59
C ALA A 28 9.23 9.64 -4.55
N ARG A 29 9.15 10.94 -4.83
CA ARG A 29 8.32 11.87 -4.04
C ARG A 29 6.84 11.66 -4.32
N ASN A 30 6.55 11.32 -5.58
CA ASN A 30 5.23 11.01 -6.06
C ASN A 30 5.33 9.90 -7.11
N LEU A 31 4.83 8.71 -6.76
CA LEU A 31 4.86 7.52 -7.61
C LEU A 31 4.15 7.74 -8.96
N TYR A 32 3.19 8.67 -9.05
CA TYR A 32 2.53 9.02 -10.30
C TYR A 32 3.41 9.90 -11.20
N ASP A 33 4.11 10.87 -10.61
CA ASP A 33 4.96 11.80 -11.36
C ASP A 33 6.17 11.07 -11.96
N ASP A 34 6.66 10.06 -11.24
CA ASP A 34 7.80 9.23 -11.66
C ASP A 34 7.38 8.02 -12.52
N GLY A 35 6.08 7.88 -12.84
CA GLY A 35 5.56 6.82 -13.71
C GLY A 35 5.58 5.41 -13.11
N VAL A 36 5.89 5.28 -11.82
CA VAL A 36 5.85 4.01 -11.07
C VAL A 36 4.40 3.56 -10.90
N LEU A 37 3.48 4.50 -10.67
CA LEU A 37 2.07 4.22 -10.52
C LEU A 37 1.24 5.01 -11.55
N THR A 38 0.18 4.38 -12.02
CA THR A 38 -0.80 4.95 -12.95
C THR A 38 -2.17 4.60 -12.43
N SER A 39 -3.21 5.28 -12.92
CA SER A 39 -4.59 4.92 -12.56
C SER A 39 -4.93 3.47 -12.92
N LEU A 40 -4.32 2.92 -13.99
CA LEU A 40 -4.50 1.52 -14.39
C LEU A 40 -3.76 0.55 -13.46
N SER A 41 -2.51 0.86 -13.11
CA SER A 41 -1.70 -0.01 -12.22
C SER A 41 -2.14 0.06 -10.76
N LEU A 42 -2.76 1.15 -10.32
CA LEU A 42 -3.25 1.29 -8.94
C LEU A 42 -4.17 0.13 -8.54
N ALA A 43 -5.16 -0.18 -9.39
CA ALA A 43 -6.12 -1.26 -9.09
C ALA A 43 -5.42 -2.61 -8.89
N TYR A 44 -4.41 -2.91 -9.71
CA TYR A 44 -3.61 -4.13 -9.56
C TYR A 44 -2.83 -4.14 -8.25
N VAL A 45 -2.15 -3.03 -7.92
CA VAL A 45 -1.38 -2.90 -6.68
C VAL A 45 -2.27 -3.06 -5.45
N VAL A 46 -3.46 -2.45 -5.46
CA VAL A 46 -4.42 -2.55 -4.35
C VAL A 46 -4.87 -3.99 -4.15
N VAL A 47 -5.30 -4.68 -5.20
CA VAL A 47 -5.77 -6.07 -5.14
C VAL A 47 -4.67 -7.02 -4.67
N GLU A 48 -3.44 -6.84 -5.15
CA GLU A 48 -2.31 -7.67 -4.77
C GLU A 48 -1.95 -7.49 -3.27
N LEU A 49 -1.95 -6.25 -2.78
CA LEU A 49 -1.71 -5.96 -1.36
C LEU A 49 -2.83 -6.49 -0.46
N GLU A 50 -4.09 -6.30 -0.86
CA GLU A 50 -5.28 -6.83 -0.20
C GLU A 50 -5.20 -8.36 -0.09
N SER A 51 -4.88 -9.05 -1.19
CA SER A 51 -4.74 -10.51 -1.19
C SER A 51 -3.61 -11.01 -0.31
N ARG A 52 -2.47 -10.31 -0.25
CA ARG A 52 -1.30 -10.75 0.53
C ARG A 52 -1.41 -10.42 2.02
N LEU A 53 -2.16 -9.38 2.37
CA LEU A 53 -2.31 -8.89 3.74
C LEU A 53 -3.65 -9.30 4.39
N GLY A 54 -4.63 -9.75 3.61
CA GLY A 54 -5.97 -10.07 4.11
C GLY A 54 -6.72 -8.82 4.61
N LEU A 55 -6.54 -7.68 3.93
CA LEU A 55 -7.15 -6.38 4.26
C LEU A 55 -8.17 -5.99 3.18
N ALA A 56 -9.27 -5.34 3.56
CA ALA A 56 -10.21 -4.76 2.60
C ALA A 56 -9.75 -3.34 2.22
N LEU A 57 -8.87 -3.22 1.23
CA LEU A 57 -8.31 -1.93 0.79
C LEU A 57 -9.18 -1.26 -0.27
N MET A 58 -9.87 -2.05 -1.10
CA MET A 58 -10.75 -1.51 -2.14
C MET A 58 -11.97 -0.77 -1.58
N ASP A 59 -12.50 -1.20 -0.43
CA ASP A 59 -13.71 -0.60 0.16
C ASP A 59 -13.49 0.85 0.63
N ASP A 60 -12.24 1.19 1.03
CA ASP A 60 -11.82 2.51 1.51
C ASP A 60 -10.74 3.15 0.63
N LEU A 61 -10.74 2.86 -0.69
CA LEU A 61 -9.68 3.33 -1.59
C LEU A 61 -9.67 4.86 -1.74
N HIS A 62 -8.72 5.53 -1.08
CA HIS A 62 -8.46 6.95 -1.24
C HIS A 62 -7.22 7.22 -2.11
N VAL A 63 -7.43 7.30 -3.44
CA VAL A 63 -6.38 7.48 -4.46
C VAL A 63 -5.33 8.56 -4.11
N PRO A 64 -5.69 9.74 -3.56
CA PRO A 64 -4.71 10.78 -3.23
C PRO A 64 -3.65 10.40 -2.18
N GLU A 65 -3.87 9.35 -1.38
CA GLU A 65 -2.89 8.87 -0.40
C GLU A 65 -1.88 7.85 -0.98
N TRP A 66 -2.05 7.42 -2.23
CA TRP A 66 -1.19 6.42 -2.89
C TRP A 66 -0.01 7.06 -3.64
N THR A 67 0.64 8.04 -3.02
CA THR A 67 1.67 8.88 -3.67
C THR A 67 3.09 8.48 -3.34
N SER A 68 3.34 7.77 -2.24
CA SER A 68 4.69 7.35 -1.84
C SER A 68 4.66 6.02 -1.10
N VAL A 69 5.81 5.34 -1.01
CA VAL A 69 5.95 4.11 -0.22
C VAL A 69 5.59 4.36 1.25
N ASP A 70 6.01 5.48 1.82
CA ASP A 70 5.72 5.81 3.22
C ASP A 70 4.22 6.09 3.44
N SER A 71 3.55 6.76 2.50
CA SER A 71 2.10 6.98 2.56
C SER A 71 1.32 5.66 2.48
N ILE A 72 1.69 4.77 1.55
CA ILE A 72 1.06 3.46 1.37
C ILE A 72 1.30 2.57 2.60
N THR A 73 2.52 2.49 3.11
CA THR A 73 2.79 1.71 4.33
C THR A 73 2.02 2.24 5.54
N GLY A 74 1.87 3.57 5.67
CA GLY A 74 1.04 4.19 6.69
C GLY A 74 -0.45 3.85 6.54
N LEU A 75 -0.97 3.79 5.32
CA LEU A 75 -2.33 3.32 5.04
C LEU A 75 -2.53 1.87 5.50
N LEU A 76 -1.62 0.98 5.09
CA LEU A 76 -1.70 -0.45 5.39
C LEU A 76 -1.60 -0.72 6.91
N ALA A 77 -0.75 0.03 7.62
CA ALA A 77 -0.65 -0.08 9.07
C ALA A 77 -1.96 0.31 9.78
N ARG A 78 -2.67 1.34 9.29
CA ARG A 78 -3.98 1.74 9.82
C ARG A 78 -5.05 0.70 9.51
N ALA A 79 -5.08 0.18 8.28
CA ALA A 79 -6.04 -0.84 7.87
C ALA A 79 -5.85 -2.17 8.62
N GLY A 80 -4.62 -2.54 8.95
CA GLY A 80 -4.30 -3.74 9.74
C GLY A 80 -4.52 -3.60 11.25
N THR A 81 -4.85 -2.41 11.74
CA THR A 81 -5.19 -2.20 13.15
C THR A 81 -6.69 -2.38 13.31
N PRO A 82 -7.19 -3.40 14.02
CA PRO A 82 -8.61 -3.49 14.32
C PRO A 82 -9.01 -2.22 15.07
N ALA A 83 -10.02 -1.49 14.56
CA ALA A 83 -10.61 -0.39 15.30
C ALA A 83 -10.98 -0.93 16.68
N SER A 84 -10.32 -0.41 17.73
CA SER A 84 -10.59 -0.83 19.10
C SER A 84 -12.10 -0.66 19.33
N PRO A 85 -12.86 -1.74 19.61
CA PRO A 85 -14.27 -1.57 19.89
C PRO A 85 -14.34 -0.68 21.12
N ALA A 86 -14.97 0.49 20.95
CA ALA A 86 -15.27 1.39 22.05
C ALA A 86 -15.87 0.51 23.15
N ARG A 87 -15.16 0.45 24.29
CA ARG A 87 -15.65 -0.21 25.49
C ARG A 87 -17.02 0.41 25.78
N LEU A 88 -18.09 -0.31 25.48
CA LEU A 88 -19.38 -0.08 26.12
C LEU A 88 -19.14 -0.49 27.57
N GLU A 89 -18.81 0.50 28.40
CA GLU A 89 -18.76 0.34 29.84
C GLU A 89 -20.16 -0.06 30.36
N PRO A 90 -20.23 -0.88 31.42
CA PRO A 90 -21.42 -1.62 31.84
C PRO A 90 -22.61 -0.77 32.30
#